data_AF-A0A9J6CB62-F1
#
_entry.id   AF-A0A9J6CB62-F1
#
_cell.length_a   1.000
_cell.length_b   1.000
_cell.length_c   1.000
_cell.angle_alpha   90.00
_cell.angle_beta   90.00
_cell.angle_gamma   90.00
#
_symmetry.space_group_name_H-M   'P 1'
#
loop_
_entity.id
_entity.type
_entity.pdbx_description
1 polymer ?
#
loop_
_entity_poly.entity_id
_entity_poly.type
_entity_poly.pdbx_seq_one_letter_code
_entity_poly.pdbx_strand_id
1 'polypeptide(L)'
;MKLSFLIFISCLMILKFSSINSVTIECSYNYYEFFGNIEYDCLLKNKKIFTEDDVSIEEAKGQHLEGKTNDDVTTFRISDAKNLKSFPRNINNVFKNLKFLSIQLTKITEITSEDLKVFPDLKYLSISGNEIKVIREDTFKFNPKLEEIYLFGNYIKYIDRRTFSDLKNLKKLFLEGNTCSFQEASNKDQVMKIVKEIENGTCLIGKFQHFPDNWYYKAH
;
A
#
# COMPACT_ATOMS: atom_id res chain seq x y z
N MET A 1 22.28 20.11 57.29
CA MET A 1 21.01 19.69 56.65
C MET A 1 21.27 18.39 55.90
N LYS A 2 20.71 17.28 56.38
CA LYS A 2 20.65 16.01 55.65
C LYS A 2 19.60 16.16 54.55
N LEU A 3 19.90 15.74 53.33
CA LEU A 3 18.95 14.96 52.54
C LEU A 3 19.72 14.05 51.58
N SER A 4 19.20 12.84 51.47
CA SER A 4 19.80 11.64 50.92
C SER A 4 18.98 11.14 49.73
N PHE A 5 19.60 10.29 48.90
CA PHE A 5 19.01 9.38 47.91
C PHE A 5 18.29 10.01 46.70
N LEU A 6 18.82 9.75 45.50
CA LEU A 6 18.24 8.77 44.58
C LEU A 6 19.11 8.57 43.32
N ILE A 7 19.24 7.29 43.01
CA ILE A 7 19.88 6.66 41.86
C ILE A 7 19.18 7.12 40.56
N PHE A 8 19.91 7.69 39.61
CA PHE A 8 19.46 7.78 38.21
C PHE A 8 20.19 6.71 37.40
N ILE A 9 19.66 5.48 37.47
CA ILE A 9 19.78 4.51 36.40
C ILE A 9 18.54 4.71 35.51
N SER A 10 18.75 4.58 34.19
CA SER A 10 17.77 4.55 33.11
C SER A 10 17.33 5.91 32.54
N CYS A 11 17.96 6.31 31.43
CA CYS A 11 17.38 6.11 30.12
C CYS A 11 18.45 6.45 29.07
N LEU A 12 19.33 5.49 28.78
CA LEU A 12 19.92 5.43 27.45
C LEU A 12 18.74 5.12 26.51
N MET A 13 18.03 6.17 26.05
CA MET A 13 17.46 6.10 24.72
C MET A 13 18.65 5.96 23.79
N ILE A 14 19.04 4.71 23.56
CA ILE A 14 19.70 4.34 22.32
C ILE A 14 18.67 4.77 21.28
N LEU A 15 18.89 5.94 20.68
CA LEU A 15 18.38 6.21 19.36
C LEU A 15 18.86 5.02 18.55
N LYS A 16 17.99 4.04 18.32
CA LYS A 16 18.16 3.11 17.22
C LYS A 16 18.13 4.04 16.00
N PHE A 17 19.29 4.53 15.61
CA PHE A 17 19.57 4.73 14.21
C PHE A 17 19.46 3.33 13.62
N SER A 18 18.24 2.87 13.33
CA SER A 18 18.08 1.72 12.46
C SER A 18 18.76 2.15 11.18
N SER A 19 19.88 1.51 10.86
CA SER A 19 20.44 1.61 9.52
C SER A 19 19.31 1.16 8.59
N ILE A 20 18.69 2.12 7.89
CA ILE A 20 17.67 1.80 6.90
C ILE A 20 18.33 0.83 5.92
N ASN A 21 17.73 -0.35 5.75
CA ASN A 21 18.30 -1.34 4.86
C ASN A 21 18.01 -0.92 3.42
N SER A 22 19.05 -0.44 2.75
CA SER A 22 18.98 -0.03 1.37
C SER A 22 19.18 -1.21 0.44
N VAL A 23 18.30 -1.34 -0.57
CA VAL A 23 18.35 -2.44 -1.53
C VAL A 23 18.33 -1.94 -2.98
N THR A 24 19.08 -2.63 -3.83
CA THR A 24 18.87 -2.60 -5.28
C THR A 24 17.86 -3.68 -5.65
N ILE A 25 16.79 -3.29 -6.33
CA ILE A 25 15.79 -4.24 -6.84
C ILE A 25 16.10 -4.66 -8.28
N GLU A 26 15.63 -5.84 -8.66
CA GLU A 26 15.66 -6.31 -10.06
C GLU A 26 14.23 -6.38 -10.61
N CYS A 27 14.02 -5.71 -11.73
CA CYS A 27 12.74 -5.60 -12.43
C CYS A 27 12.69 -6.50 -13.66
N SER A 28 11.52 -7.05 -13.93
CA SER A 28 11.11 -7.46 -15.26
C SER A 28 10.33 -6.31 -15.88
N TYR A 29 10.92 -5.64 -16.86
CA TYR A 29 10.27 -4.52 -17.54
C TYR A 29 9.43 -5.00 -18.72
N ASN A 30 8.18 -4.55 -18.79
CA ASN A 30 7.28 -4.85 -19.91
C ASN A 30 6.18 -3.81 -20.02
N TYR A 31 5.33 -3.94 -21.04
CA TYR A 31 4.03 -3.29 -21.06
C TYR A 31 3.04 -4.09 -20.21
N TYR A 32 2.25 -3.37 -19.42
CA TYR A 32 1.17 -3.92 -18.63
C TYR A 32 -0.12 -3.26 -19.08
N GLU A 33 -1.04 -4.08 -19.57
CA GLU A 33 -2.38 -3.62 -19.93
C GLU A 33 -3.26 -3.61 -18.69
N PHE A 34 -3.81 -2.44 -18.38
CA PHE A 34 -4.68 -2.23 -17.24
C PHE A 34 -5.80 -1.28 -17.63
N PHE A 35 -7.04 -1.75 -17.55
CA PHE A 35 -8.24 -0.99 -17.95
C PHE A 35 -8.15 -0.39 -19.36
N GLY A 36 -7.60 -1.16 -20.31
CA GLY A 36 -7.44 -0.72 -21.70
C GLY A 36 -6.37 0.36 -21.91
N ASN A 37 -5.59 0.70 -20.87
CA ASN A 37 -4.39 1.51 -20.98
C ASN A 37 -3.17 0.60 -20.96
N ILE A 38 -2.22 0.90 -21.82
CA ILE A 38 -0.92 0.23 -21.84
C ILE A 38 0.04 1.13 -21.08
N GLU A 39 0.52 0.66 -19.93
CA GLU A 39 1.47 1.38 -19.08
C GLU A 39 2.82 0.64 -19.07
N TYR A 40 3.91 1.37 -18.84
CA TYR A 40 5.24 0.79 -18.76
C TYR A 40 5.53 0.34 -17.32
N ASP A 41 5.76 -0.96 -17.15
CA ASP A 41 5.75 -1.66 -15.87
C ASP A 41 7.15 -2.12 -15.44
N CYS A 42 7.43 -2.02 -14.14
CA CYS A 42 8.41 -2.85 -13.45
C CYS A 42 7.67 -3.86 -12.54
N LEU A 43 7.84 -5.14 -12.84
CA LEU A 43 7.51 -6.23 -11.93
C LEU A 43 8.75 -6.68 -11.17
N LEU A 44 8.71 -6.63 -9.83
CA LEU A 44 9.79 -7.12 -8.99
C LEU A 44 10.02 -8.62 -9.21
N LYS A 45 11.27 -9.02 -9.48
CA LYS A 45 11.67 -10.43 -9.68
C LYS A 45 12.07 -11.10 -8.36
N ASN A 46 13.12 -10.61 -7.71
CA ASN A 46 13.69 -11.25 -6.53
C ASN A 46 13.07 -10.72 -5.22
N LYS A 47 12.08 -11.45 -4.71
CA LYS A 47 11.32 -11.09 -3.50
C LYS A 47 12.09 -11.34 -2.19
N LYS A 48 13.17 -12.14 -2.23
CA LYS A 48 13.96 -12.53 -1.04
C LYS A 48 14.90 -11.43 -0.56
N ILE A 49 15.04 -10.33 -1.31
CA ILE A 49 15.89 -9.19 -0.96
C ILE A 49 15.36 -8.42 0.26
N PHE A 50 14.06 -8.53 0.55
CA PHE A 50 13.49 -7.94 1.74
C PHE A 50 13.76 -8.88 2.91
N THR A 51 14.77 -8.55 3.72
CA THR A 51 15.16 -9.34 4.90
C THR A 51 14.89 -8.61 6.22
N GLU A 52 14.64 -7.31 6.13
CA GLU A 52 14.41 -6.41 7.26
C GLU A 52 13.02 -5.77 7.14
N ASP A 53 12.50 -5.27 8.26
CA ASP A 53 11.17 -4.66 8.30
C ASP A 53 11.14 -3.31 7.55
N ASP A 54 12.19 -2.49 7.68
CA ASP A 54 12.32 -1.19 7.03
C ASP A 54 13.30 -1.26 5.86
N VAL A 55 12.77 -1.12 4.64
CA VAL A 55 13.55 -1.18 3.40
C VAL A 55 13.45 0.14 2.63
N SER A 56 14.58 0.64 2.16
CA SER A 56 14.67 1.74 1.19
C SER A 56 15.12 1.17 -0.15
N ILE A 57 14.42 1.53 -1.23
CA ILE A 57 14.83 1.17 -2.58
C ILE A 57 15.75 2.28 -3.10
N GLU A 58 17.01 1.94 -3.35
CA GLU A 58 18.00 2.90 -3.87
C GLU A 58 18.09 2.89 -5.40
N GLU A 59 17.93 1.71 -6.00
CA GLU A 59 18.14 1.52 -7.42
C GLU A 59 17.25 0.37 -7.94
N ALA A 60 16.79 0.47 -9.18
CA ALA A 60 16.18 -0.63 -9.91
C ALA A 60 17.00 -0.97 -11.16
N LYS A 61 17.34 -2.25 -11.30
CA LYS A 61 18.08 -2.80 -12.44
C LYS A 61 17.21 -3.77 -13.24
N GLY A 62 17.60 -3.96 -14.49
CA GLY A 62 17.00 -4.96 -15.38
C GLY A 62 17.17 -4.54 -16.84
N GLN A 63 16.74 -5.39 -17.75
CA GLN A 63 16.75 -5.08 -19.18
C GLN A 63 15.49 -4.28 -19.52
N HIS A 64 15.67 -3.01 -19.88
CA HIS A 64 14.60 -2.17 -20.39
C HIS A 64 14.20 -2.52 -21.83
N LEU A 65 13.01 -2.08 -22.22
CA LEU A 65 12.61 -2.03 -23.63
C LEU A 65 13.41 -0.92 -24.33
N GLU A 66 13.54 -1.01 -25.65
CA GLU A 66 14.31 -0.03 -26.43
C GLU A 66 13.83 1.41 -26.18
N GLY A 67 14.78 2.29 -25.88
CA GLY A 67 14.49 3.70 -25.59
C GLY A 67 13.80 3.99 -24.25
N LYS A 68 13.62 2.98 -23.39
CA LYS A 68 12.98 3.13 -22.07
C LYS A 68 13.99 3.16 -20.93
N THR A 69 13.59 3.83 -19.86
CA THR A 69 14.36 3.97 -18.61
C THR A 69 13.45 3.81 -17.39
N ASN A 70 14.01 3.85 -16.18
CA ASN A 70 13.21 3.89 -14.95
C ASN A 70 12.32 5.13 -14.86
N ASP A 71 12.71 6.26 -15.48
CA ASP A 71 11.90 7.48 -15.49
C ASP A 71 10.61 7.31 -16.31
N ASP A 72 10.58 6.37 -17.27
CA ASP A 72 9.38 6.05 -18.06
C ASP A 72 8.38 5.13 -17.33
N VAL A 73 8.79 4.53 -16.21
CA VAL A 73 7.96 3.56 -15.49
C VAL A 73 6.77 4.26 -14.85
N THR A 74 5.60 3.73 -15.16
CA THR A 74 4.29 4.24 -14.73
C THR A 74 3.56 3.23 -13.85
N THR A 75 3.97 1.96 -13.90
CA THR A 75 3.44 0.88 -13.07
C THR A 75 4.58 0.20 -12.31
N PHE A 76 4.45 0.07 -10.98
CA PHE A 76 5.39 -0.71 -10.17
C PHE A 76 4.64 -1.75 -9.35
N ARG A 77 5.10 -3.01 -9.41
CA ARG A 77 4.43 -4.15 -8.78
C ARG A 77 5.38 -4.99 -7.94
N ILE A 78 4.99 -5.20 -6.69
CA ILE A 78 5.56 -6.13 -5.73
C ILE A 78 4.47 -7.13 -5.35
N SER A 79 4.76 -8.42 -5.45
CA SER A 79 3.84 -9.48 -5.01
C SER A 79 4.60 -10.59 -4.28
N ASP A 80 3.97 -11.27 -3.32
CA ASP A 80 4.49 -12.44 -2.59
C ASP A 80 5.82 -12.23 -1.85
N ALA A 81 6.16 -10.98 -1.54
CA ALA A 81 7.31 -10.62 -0.73
C ALA A 81 6.99 -10.83 0.76
N LYS A 82 6.96 -12.09 1.22
CA LYS A 82 6.49 -12.48 2.57
C LYS A 82 7.26 -11.86 3.74
N ASN A 83 8.45 -11.33 3.50
CA ASN A 83 9.27 -10.67 4.52
C ASN A 83 9.10 -9.14 4.52
N LEU A 84 8.41 -8.57 3.54
CA LEU A 84 8.16 -7.14 3.48
C LEU A 84 7.01 -6.79 4.44
N LYS A 85 7.35 -6.20 5.59
CA LYS A 85 6.39 -5.87 6.67
C LYS A 85 6.01 -4.39 6.77
N SER A 86 6.78 -3.53 6.11
CA SER A 86 6.54 -2.09 6.00
C SER A 86 6.56 -1.65 4.54
N PHE A 87 5.94 -0.50 4.26
CA PHE A 87 5.95 0.09 2.94
C PHE A 87 7.39 0.49 2.54
N PRO A 88 7.92 0.10 1.36
CA PRO A 88 9.28 0.46 0.97
C PRO A 88 9.43 1.97 0.75
N ARG A 89 10.50 2.54 1.31
CA ARG A 89 10.83 3.96 1.14
C ARG A 89 11.52 4.20 -0.20
N ASN A 90 11.50 5.46 -0.66
CA ASN A 90 12.28 5.96 -1.80
C ASN A 90 11.94 5.35 -3.17
N ILE A 91 10.80 4.67 -3.32
CA ILE A 91 10.32 4.19 -4.63
C ILE A 91 10.25 5.35 -5.64
N ASN A 92 9.81 6.54 -5.22
CA ASN A 92 9.68 7.74 -6.05
C ASN A 92 11.04 8.29 -6.54
N ASN A 93 12.15 7.95 -5.89
CA ASN A 93 13.48 8.34 -6.34
C ASN A 93 13.91 7.51 -7.55
N VAL A 94 13.37 6.29 -7.68
CA VAL A 94 13.65 5.37 -8.78
C VAL A 94 12.62 5.52 -9.90
N PHE A 95 11.32 5.57 -9.56
CA PHE A 95 10.22 5.69 -10.52
C PHE A 95 9.48 7.01 -10.31
N LYS A 96 9.79 8.02 -11.14
CA LYS A 96 9.32 9.39 -10.95
C LYS A 96 7.87 9.63 -11.37
N ASN A 97 7.32 8.77 -12.22
CA ASN A 97 6.05 9.01 -12.92
C ASN A 97 5.00 7.93 -12.63
N LEU A 98 5.01 7.34 -11.43
CA LEU A 98 4.08 6.27 -11.07
C LEU A 98 2.62 6.74 -11.08
N LYS A 99 1.80 6.00 -11.83
CA LYS A 99 0.33 6.10 -11.85
C LYS A 99 -0.32 4.89 -11.21
N PHE A 100 0.32 3.72 -11.27
CA PHE A 100 -0.12 2.50 -10.63
C PHE A 100 0.97 1.92 -9.72
N LEU A 101 0.65 1.82 -8.43
CA LEU A 101 1.44 1.08 -7.46
C LEU A 101 0.66 -0.12 -6.93
N SER A 102 1.26 -1.30 -7.02
CA SER A 102 0.71 -2.54 -6.45
C SER A 102 1.72 -3.19 -5.52
N ILE A 103 1.36 -3.37 -4.25
CA ILE A 103 2.12 -4.14 -3.27
C ILE A 103 1.17 -5.14 -2.63
N GLN A 104 1.19 -6.38 -3.13
CA GLN A 104 0.21 -7.41 -2.78
C GLN A 104 0.85 -8.63 -2.13
N LEU A 105 0.07 -9.38 -1.35
CA LEU A 105 0.48 -10.67 -0.79
C LEU A 105 1.79 -10.59 0.03
N THR A 106 1.96 -9.49 0.76
CA THR A 106 3.12 -9.28 1.64
C THR A 106 2.69 -9.36 3.11
N LYS A 107 3.36 -8.63 4.00
CA LYS A 107 3.07 -8.56 5.43
C LYS A 107 2.93 -7.13 5.93
N ILE A 108 2.65 -6.19 5.02
CA ILE A 108 2.44 -4.78 5.38
C ILE A 108 1.27 -4.66 6.35
N THR A 109 1.52 -4.03 7.50
CA THR A 109 0.52 -3.89 8.57
C THR A 109 -0.13 -2.51 8.60
N GLU A 110 0.49 -1.52 7.97
CA GLU A 110 -0.02 -0.15 7.88
C GLU A 110 0.38 0.53 6.58
N ILE A 111 -0.46 1.48 6.17
CA ILE A 111 -0.15 2.47 5.14
C ILE A 111 -0.51 3.85 5.70
N THR A 112 0.39 4.81 5.49
CA THR A 112 0.27 6.16 6.04
C THR A 112 0.26 7.21 4.94
N SER A 113 -0.13 8.43 5.29
CA SER A 113 -0.04 9.58 4.38
C SER A 113 1.41 9.88 3.97
N GLU A 114 2.38 9.60 4.85
CA GLU A 114 3.81 9.76 4.57
C GLU A 114 4.32 8.78 3.51
N ASP A 115 3.79 7.55 3.47
CA ASP A 115 4.14 6.55 2.46
C ASP A 115 3.65 6.96 1.07
N LEU A 116 2.46 7.57 0.99
CA LEU A 116 1.78 7.84 -0.27
C LEU A 116 1.97 9.27 -0.78
N LYS A 117 2.39 10.24 0.05
CA LYS A 117 2.54 11.65 -0.36
C LYS A 117 3.52 11.87 -1.51
N VAL A 118 4.46 10.95 -1.69
CA VAL A 118 5.48 11.02 -2.74
C VAL A 118 4.95 10.61 -4.12
N PHE A 119 3.69 10.18 -4.23
CA PHE A 119 3.03 9.81 -5.49
C PHE A 119 1.79 10.67 -5.77
N PRO A 120 1.93 11.99 -6.02
CA PRO A 120 0.80 12.89 -6.22
C PRO A 120 -0.01 12.56 -7.50
N ASP A 121 0.61 11.84 -8.44
CA ASP A 121 0.00 11.44 -9.71
C ASP A 121 -0.62 10.04 -9.70
N LEU A 122 -0.63 9.38 -8.54
CA LEU A 122 -1.16 8.03 -8.42
C LEU A 122 -2.66 7.98 -8.74
N LYS A 123 -3.03 7.11 -9.67
CA LYS A 123 -4.40 6.84 -10.10
C LYS A 123 -4.93 5.52 -9.56
N TYR A 124 -4.05 4.54 -9.43
CA TYR A 124 -4.40 3.18 -9.04
C TYR A 124 -3.50 2.74 -7.90
N LEU A 125 -4.11 2.29 -6.81
CA LEU A 125 -3.39 1.77 -5.66
C LEU A 125 -3.96 0.40 -5.30
N SER A 126 -3.07 -0.59 -5.22
CA SER A 126 -3.42 -1.89 -4.69
C SER A 126 -2.52 -2.26 -3.53
N ILE A 127 -3.12 -2.43 -2.36
CA ILE A 127 -2.49 -2.96 -1.15
C ILE A 127 -3.26 -4.21 -0.67
N SER A 128 -3.81 -4.99 -1.61
CA SER A 128 -4.59 -6.19 -1.32
C SER A 128 -3.75 -7.35 -0.79
N GLY A 129 -4.36 -8.21 0.03
CA GLY A 129 -3.68 -9.40 0.55
C GLY A 129 -2.54 -9.08 1.51
N ASN A 130 -2.62 -7.97 2.25
CA ASN A 130 -1.68 -7.60 3.30
C ASN A 130 -2.34 -7.77 4.68
N GLU A 131 -1.76 -7.19 5.74
CA GLU A 131 -2.24 -7.36 7.12
C GLU A 131 -2.80 -6.06 7.73
N ILE A 132 -3.31 -5.16 6.89
CA ILE A 132 -3.77 -3.83 7.33
C ILE A 132 -5.03 -3.94 8.16
N LYS A 133 -5.06 -3.23 9.30
CA LYS A 133 -6.19 -3.23 10.24
C LYS A 133 -6.97 -1.92 10.30
N VAL A 134 -6.30 -0.81 10.00
CA VAL A 134 -6.83 0.55 10.18
C VAL A 134 -6.45 1.38 8.98
N ILE A 135 -7.42 2.08 8.40
CA ILE A 135 -7.19 3.15 7.43
C ILE A 135 -7.56 4.47 8.11
N ARG A 136 -6.62 5.41 8.14
CA ARG A 136 -6.77 6.69 8.84
C ARG A 136 -7.39 7.73 7.90
N GLU A 137 -7.87 8.82 8.49
CA GLU A 137 -8.48 9.94 7.76
C GLU A 137 -7.55 10.49 6.67
N ASP A 138 -6.26 10.61 6.97
CA ASP A 138 -5.31 11.30 6.11
C ASP A 138 -4.57 10.37 5.14
N THR A 139 -4.79 9.05 5.20
CA THR A 139 -4.03 8.04 4.43
C THR A 139 -3.90 8.41 2.95
N PHE A 140 -4.96 8.92 2.31
CA PHE A 140 -4.97 9.27 0.88
C PHE A 140 -4.98 10.78 0.59
N LYS A 141 -4.73 11.62 1.61
CA LYS A 141 -4.87 13.09 1.52
C LYS A 141 -4.07 13.72 0.38
N PHE A 142 -2.93 13.16 0.04
CA PHE A 142 -2.00 13.69 -0.96
C PHE A 142 -2.15 13.05 -2.35
N ASN A 143 -3.16 12.19 -2.54
CA ASN A 143 -3.37 11.43 -3.78
C ASN A 143 -4.74 11.74 -4.41
N PRO A 144 -5.06 13.02 -4.72
CA PRO A 144 -6.38 13.43 -5.20
C PRO A 144 -6.75 12.87 -6.58
N LYS A 145 -5.78 12.28 -7.30
CA LYS A 145 -5.97 11.65 -8.60
C LYS A 145 -6.34 10.16 -8.51
N LEU A 146 -6.44 9.58 -7.31
CA LEU A 146 -6.86 8.19 -7.15
C LEU A 146 -8.24 7.97 -7.77
N GLU A 147 -8.29 7.01 -8.69
CA GLU A 147 -9.47 6.55 -9.39
C GLU A 147 -9.93 5.18 -8.86
N GLU A 148 -9.00 4.32 -8.46
CA GLU A 148 -9.33 2.99 -7.94
C GLU A 148 -8.41 2.56 -6.79
N ILE A 149 -9.02 2.01 -5.74
CA ILE A 149 -8.34 1.54 -4.54
C ILE A 149 -8.72 0.08 -4.27
N TYR A 150 -7.70 -0.78 -4.18
CA TYR A 150 -7.84 -2.19 -3.88
C TYR A 150 -7.26 -2.49 -2.49
N LEU A 151 -8.14 -2.88 -1.58
CA LEU A 151 -7.83 -3.20 -0.18
C LEU A 151 -8.38 -4.58 0.23
N PHE A 152 -8.83 -5.38 -0.73
CA PHE A 152 -9.42 -6.68 -0.47
C PHE A 152 -8.41 -7.66 0.17
N GLY A 153 -8.91 -8.61 0.96
CA GLY A 153 -8.08 -9.62 1.64
C GLY A 153 -7.10 -9.02 2.66
N ASN A 154 -7.48 -7.95 3.34
CA ASN A 154 -6.76 -7.41 4.51
C ASN A 154 -7.51 -7.77 5.81
N TYR A 155 -7.10 -7.19 6.94
CA TYR A 155 -7.78 -7.34 8.24
C TYR A 155 -8.42 -6.04 8.71
N ILE A 156 -8.93 -5.22 7.79
CA ILE A 156 -9.42 -3.89 8.11
C ILE A 156 -10.65 -4.00 9.01
N LYS A 157 -10.54 -3.36 10.17
CA LYS A 157 -11.56 -3.26 11.23
C LYS A 157 -12.09 -1.85 11.40
N TYR A 158 -11.36 -0.86 10.92
CA TYR A 158 -11.73 0.55 11.01
C TYR A 158 -11.22 1.30 9.79
N ILE A 159 -12.11 2.09 9.20
CA ILE A 159 -11.81 3.12 8.22
C ILE A 159 -12.39 4.40 8.78
N ASP A 160 -11.61 5.47 8.82
CA ASP A 160 -12.13 6.75 9.28
C ASP A 160 -13.20 7.28 8.33
N ARG A 161 -14.26 7.87 8.89
CA ARG A 161 -15.37 8.46 8.13
C ARG A 161 -14.95 9.50 7.10
N ARG A 162 -13.78 10.13 7.26
CA ARG A 162 -13.26 11.16 6.35
C ARG A 162 -12.20 10.64 5.37
N THR A 163 -11.81 9.37 5.44
CA THR A 163 -10.73 8.79 4.62
C THR A 163 -10.88 9.03 3.12
N PHE A 164 -12.12 9.02 2.60
CA PHE A 164 -12.39 9.12 1.16
C PHE A 164 -12.98 10.47 0.72
N SER A 165 -13.18 11.43 1.64
CA SER A 165 -13.93 12.66 1.36
C SER A 165 -13.28 13.54 0.28
N ASP A 166 -11.96 13.51 0.15
CA ASP A 166 -11.21 14.31 -0.83
C ASP A 166 -10.99 13.59 -2.18
N LEU A 167 -11.35 12.31 -2.30
CA LEU A 167 -11.09 11.50 -3.50
C LEU A 167 -12.21 11.64 -4.54
N LYS A 168 -12.34 12.85 -5.11
CA LYS A 168 -13.41 13.20 -6.07
C LYS A 168 -13.40 12.37 -7.36
N ASN A 169 -12.27 11.77 -7.68
CA ASN A 169 -12.05 10.93 -8.86
C ASN A 169 -12.25 9.45 -8.60
N LEU A 170 -12.51 9.03 -7.35
CA LEU A 170 -12.66 7.62 -6.99
C LEU A 170 -13.90 7.02 -7.69
N LYS A 171 -13.65 5.97 -8.46
CA LYS A 171 -14.63 5.24 -9.27
C LYS A 171 -14.84 3.83 -8.76
N LYS A 172 -13.80 3.20 -8.20
CA LYS A 172 -13.87 1.83 -7.68
C LYS A 172 -13.17 1.67 -6.34
N LEU A 173 -13.78 0.89 -5.46
CA LEU A 173 -13.28 0.59 -4.13
C LEU A 173 -13.59 -0.86 -3.79
N PHE A 174 -12.54 -1.64 -3.57
CA PHE A 174 -12.63 -3.08 -3.28
C PHE A 174 -12.19 -3.33 -1.84
N LEU A 175 -13.10 -3.81 -1.02
CA LEU A 175 -12.94 -3.99 0.43
C LEU A 175 -13.31 -5.40 0.90
N GLU A 176 -13.59 -6.31 -0.03
CA GLU A 176 -14.03 -7.67 0.26
C GLU A 176 -12.95 -8.44 1.02
N GLY A 177 -13.34 -9.39 1.85
CA GLY A 177 -12.37 -10.20 2.59
C GLY A 177 -11.67 -9.44 3.73
N ASN A 178 -12.24 -8.33 4.21
CA ASN A 178 -11.82 -7.64 5.43
C ASN A 178 -12.63 -8.07 6.66
N THR A 179 -12.28 -7.58 7.85
CA THR A 179 -13.01 -7.90 9.09
C THR A 179 -14.35 -7.16 9.16
N CYS A 180 -14.41 -5.93 8.66
CA CYS A 180 -15.68 -5.28 8.36
C CYS A 180 -16.30 -5.96 7.12
N SER A 181 -17.59 -6.28 7.18
CA SER A 181 -18.33 -6.74 6.01
C SER A 181 -18.61 -5.55 5.10
N PHE A 182 -17.87 -5.47 4.00
CA PHE A 182 -18.08 -4.49 2.93
C PHE A 182 -18.43 -5.24 1.63
N GLN A 183 -19.27 -4.62 0.80
CA GLN A 183 -19.51 -5.06 -0.57
C GLN A 183 -18.51 -4.40 -1.51
N GLU A 184 -18.33 -4.99 -2.69
CA GLU A 184 -17.57 -4.38 -3.78
C GLU A 184 -18.28 -3.15 -4.35
N ALA A 185 -17.50 -2.11 -4.65
CA ALA A 185 -17.93 -1.02 -5.52
C ALA A 185 -17.09 -0.95 -6.78
N SER A 186 -17.70 -1.32 -7.91
CA SER A 186 -17.09 -1.27 -9.25
C SER A 186 -17.51 -0.04 -10.06
N ASN A 187 -18.36 0.82 -9.50
CA ASN A 187 -18.73 2.11 -10.08
C ASN A 187 -18.95 3.20 -9.02
N LYS A 188 -19.04 4.46 -9.49
CA LYS A 188 -19.11 5.65 -8.64
C LYS A 188 -20.32 5.64 -7.70
N ASP A 189 -21.49 5.19 -8.15
CA ASP A 189 -22.69 5.19 -7.30
C ASP A 189 -22.57 4.17 -6.16
N GLN A 190 -21.98 3.01 -6.44
CA GLN A 190 -21.64 2.01 -5.42
C GLN A 190 -20.58 2.53 -4.45
N VAL A 191 -19.55 3.23 -4.94
CA VAL A 191 -18.53 3.85 -4.08
C VAL A 191 -19.20 4.84 -3.12
N MET A 192 -20.08 5.71 -3.63
CA MET A 192 -20.80 6.68 -2.79
C MET A 192 -21.68 6.02 -1.74
N LYS A 193 -22.25 4.83 -2.02
CA LYS A 193 -23.00 4.05 -1.04
C LYS A 193 -22.09 3.54 0.09
N ILE A 194 -20.96 2.94 -0.25
CA ILE A 194 -19.98 2.45 0.73
C ILE A 194 -19.43 3.60 1.57
N VAL A 195 -19.06 4.73 0.94
CA VAL A 195 -18.56 5.91 1.66
C VAL A 195 -19.59 6.40 2.68
N LYS A 196 -20.87 6.46 2.32
CA LYS A 196 -21.95 6.81 3.26
C LYS A 196 -22.08 5.79 4.41
N GLU A 197 -21.92 4.50 4.14
CA GLU A 197 -21.94 3.47 5.20
C GLU A 197 -20.80 3.66 6.20
N ILE A 198 -19.60 3.97 5.70
CA ILE A 198 -18.42 4.29 6.52
C ILE A 198 -18.64 5.61 7.30
N GLU A 199 -19.17 6.65 6.65
CA GLU A 199 -19.48 7.94 7.28
C GLU A 199 -20.45 7.82 8.46
N ASN A 200 -21.42 6.91 8.33
CA ASN A 200 -22.40 6.59 9.36
C ASN A 200 -21.86 5.67 10.47
N GLY A 201 -20.58 5.30 10.42
CA GLY A 201 -19.94 4.42 11.41
C GLY A 201 -20.33 2.96 11.28
N THR A 202 -20.90 2.57 10.15
CA THR A 202 -21.41 1.21 9.88
C THR A 202 -20.28 0.31 9.38
N CYS A 203 -19.24 0.08 10.19
CA CYS A 203 -18.47 -1.14 10.03
C CYS A 203 -19.31 -2.26 10.64
N LEU A 204 -20.08 -2.96 9.80
CA LEU A 204 -20.73 -4.20 10.22
C LEU A 204 -19.60 -5.17 10.55
N ILE A 205 -19.32 -5.39 11.85
CA ILE A 205 -18.37 -6.41 12.31
C ILE A 205 -18.83 -7.72 11.69
N GLY A 206 -18.12 -8.18 10.66
CA GLY A 206 -18.51 -9.35 9.90
C GLY A 206 -18.37 -10.59 10.76
N LYS A 207 -19.51 -11.18 11.18
CA LYS A 207 -19.53 -12.60 11.53
C LYS A 207 -19.35 -13.40 10.23
N PHE A 208 -18.15 -13.83 9.83
CA PHE A 208 -18.01 -14.98 8.92
C PHE A 208 -16.72 -15.78 9.10
N GLN A 209 -16.91 -17.10 9.04
CA GLN A 209 -15.95 -18.20 9.12
C GLN A 209 -15.37 -18.50 7.73
N HIS A 210 -14.06 -18.82 7.68
CA HIS A 210 -13.31 -19.49 6.61
C HIS A 210 -13.42 -18.99 5.15
N PHE A 211 -12.29 -18.58 4.58
CA PHE A 211 -12.10 -18.42 3.13
C PHE A 211 -11.57 -19.72 2.51
N PRO A 212 -12.07 -20.17 1.35
CA PRO A 212 -11.43 -21.21 0.56
C PRO A 212 -10.18 -20.69 -0.18
N ASP A 213 -9.16 -21.54 -0.33
CA ASP A 213 -7.80 -21.21 -0.79
C ASP A 213 -7.66 -20.67 -2.23
N ASN A 214 -8.76 -20.51 -2.97
CA ASN A 214 -8.76 -20.25 -4.42
C ASN A 214 -9.21 -18.83 -4.83
N TRP A 215 -9.43 -17.91 -3.88
CA TRP A 215 -9.86 -16.54 -4.19
C TRP A 215 -8.79 -15.70 -4.90
N TYR A 216 -7.50 -16.02 -4.70
CA TYR A 216 -6.39 -15.26 -5.28
C TYR A 216 -6.22 -15.41 -6.82
N TYR A 217 -6.91 -16.36 -7.45
CA TYR A 217 -6.70 -16.74 -8.85
C TYR A 217 -7.81 -16.30 -9.83
N LYS A 218 -8.80 -15.50 -9.39
CA LYS A 218 -9.85 -14.99 -10.29
C LYS A 218 -9.78 -13.47 -10.46
N ALA A 219 -8.74 -13.04 -11.15
CA ALA A 219 -8.73 -11.79 -11.92
C ALA A 219 -8.19 -12.14 -13.31
N HIS A 220 -9.09 -12.59 -14.18
CA HIS A 220 -8.90 -12.63 -15.63
C HIS A 220 -9.97 -11.71 -16.22
#